data_AF-A0A1J5FVZ7-F1
#
_entry.id   AF-A0A1J5FVZ7-F1
#
_cell.length_a   1.000
_cell.length_b   1.000
_cell.length_c   1.000
_cell.angle_alpha   90.00
_cell.angle_beta   90.00
_cell.angle_gamma   90.00
#
_symmetry.space_group_name_H-M   'P 1'
#
loop_
_entity.id
_entity.type
_entity.pdbx_description
1 polymer ?
#
loop_
_entity_poly.entity_id
_entity_poly.type
_entity_poly.pdbx_seq_one_letter_code
_entity_poly.pdbx_strand_id
1 'polypeptide(L)'
;MPIIKSAKRNIRGSARKAVYNARRSKAMKEVVKEVRELVSSKDKKSAEALLSKAYKAIDKAAKGNTIKKNTADRKKSRLAKAVKKIA
;
A
#
# COMPACT_ATOMS: atom_id res chain seq x y z
N MET A 1 22.71 -23.39 -0.01
CA MET A 1 22.90 -23.07 1.43
C MET A 1 23.94 -21.96 1.55
N PRO A 2 23.71 -20.93 2.38
CA PRO A 2 24.74 -19.90 2.64
C PRO A 2 25.95 -20.52 3.35
N ILE A 3 27.13 -20.38 2.75
CA ILE A 3 28.38 -20.91 3.30
C ILE A 3 28.95 -19.94 4.36
N ILE A 4 28.91 -18.64 4.07
CA ILE A 4 29.49 -17.59 4.92
C ILE A 4 28.53 -17.20 6.07
N LYS A 5 29.06 -16.92 7.26
CA LYS A 5 28.29 -16.49 8.45
C LYS A 5 27.40 -15.25 8.17
N SER A 6 27.91 -14.28 7.40
CA SER A 6 27.17 -13.08 6.99
C SER A 6 25.94 -13.40 6.14
N ALA A 7 26.06 -14.34 5.20
CA ALA A 7 24.97 -14.80 4.36
C ALA A 7 23.86 -15.49 5.18
N LYS A 8 24.23 -16.36 6.14
CA LYS A 8 23.27 -16.97 7.09
C LYS A 8 22.49 -15.91 7.87
N ARG A 9 23.16 -14.84 8.33
CA ARG A 9 22.52 -13.70 9.02
C ARG A 9 21.57 -12.94 8.10
N ASN A 10 21.98 -12.68 6.86
CA ASN A 10 21.19 -11.93 5.89
C ASN A 10 19.89 -12.65 5.53
N ILE A 11 19.91 -13.98 5.38
CA ILE A 11 18.68 -14.77 5.14
C ILE A 11 17.68 -14.61 6.28
N ARG A 12 18.12 -14.66 7.55
CA ARG A 12 17.23 -14.43 8.69
C ARG A 12 16.65 -13.02 8.68
N GLY A 13 17.47 -12.02 8.36
CA GLY A 13 17.05 -10.63 8.26
C GLY A 13 16.06 -10.39 7.12
N SER A 14 16.29 -10.98 5.94
CA SER A 14 15.42 -10.84 4.78
C SER A 14 14.07 -11.52 5.02
N ALA A 15 14.04 -12.71 5.62
CA ALA A 15 12.82 -13.42 5.96
C ALA A 15 11.91 -12.58 6.89
N ARG A 16 12.48 -11.99 7.95
CA ARG A 16 11.72 -11.10 8.84
C ARG A 16 11.16 -9.88 8.09
N LYS A 17 12.00 -9.20 7.29
CA LYS A 17 11.57 -8.04 6.48
C LYS A 17 10.47 -8.41 5.49
N ALA A 18 10.54 -9.58 4.87
CA ALA A 18 9.53 -10.06 3.92
C ALA A 18 8.14 -10.13 4.55
N VAL A 19 8.03 -10.64 5.79
CA VAL A 19 6.74 -10.72 6.51
C VAL A 19 6.13 -9.32 6.72
N TYR A 20 6.92 -8.35 7.19
CA TYR A 20 6.41 -6.98 7.41
C TYR A 20 6.02 -6.30 6.09
N ASN A 21 6.82 -6.48 5.04
CA ASN A 21 6.53 -5.93 3.71
C ASN A 21 5.28 -6.56 3.09
N ALA A 22 5.07 -7.86 3.28
CA ALA A 22 3.87 -8.55 2.83
C ALA A 22 2.62 -8.01 3.54
N ARG A 23 2.67 -7.84 4.87
CA ARG A 23 1.57 -7.24 5.65
C ARG A 23 1.21 -5.84 5.17
N ARG A 24 2.20 -4.95 5.01
CA ARG A 24 1.96 -3.57 4.51
C ARG A 24 1.45 -3.54 3.07
N SER A 25 1.95 -4.44 2.22
CA SER A 25 1.49 -4.55 0.84
C SER A 25 0.05 -5.05 0.75
N LYS A 26 -0.33 -6.02 1.59
CA LYS A 26 -1.68 -6.56 1.66
C LYS A 26 -2.67 -5.49 2.14
N ALA A 27 -2.40 -4.85 3.27
CA ALA A 27 -3.24 -3.78 3.81
C ALA A 27 -3.46 -2.64 2.80
N MET A 28 -2.43 -2.23 2.07
CA MET A 28 -2.57 -1.21 1.03
C MET A 28 -3.41 -1.70 -0.16
N LYS A 29 -3.27 -2.97 -0.58
CA LYS A 29 -4.06 -3.54 -1.68
C LYS A 29 -5.54 -3.66 -1.31
N GLU A 30 -5.84 -4.07 -0.09
CA GLU A 30 -7.20 -4.21 0.43
C GLU A 30 -7.93 -2.87 0.43
N VAL A 31 -7.36 -1.85 1.08
CA VAL A 31 -7.99 -0.51 1.12
C VAL A 31 -8.14 0.09 -0.29
N VAL A 32 -7.16 -0.13 -1.18
CA VAL A 32 -7.27 0.33 -2.58
C VAL A 32 -8.40 -0.40 -3.33
N LYS A 33 -8.64 -1.68 -3.03
CA LYS A 33 -9.73 -2.45 -3.63
C LYS A 33 -11.07 -1.94 -3.14
N GLU A 34 -11.22 -1.73 -1.84
CA GLU A 34 -12.44 -1.17 -1.23
C GLU A 34 -12.78 0.21 -1.82
N VAL A 35 -11.80 1.12 -1.96
CA VAL A 35 -12.04 2.42 -2.62
C VAL A 35 -12.54 2.23 -4.05
N ARG A 36 -12.00 1.26 -4.81
CA ARG A 36 -12.45 1.02 -6.19
C ARG A 36 -13.86 0.45 -6.28
N GLU A 37 -14.25 -0.42 -5.34
CA GLU A 37 -15.60 -0.98 -5.28
C GLU A 37 -16.64 0.09 -4.94
N LEU A 38 -16.34 0.97 -3.98
CA LEU A 38 -17.17 2.14 -3.67
C LEU A 38 -17.25 3.12 -4.85
N VAL A 39 -16.14 3.28 -5.57
CA VAL A 39 -16.08 4.09 -6.80
C VAL A 39 -17.01 3.51 -7.88
N SER A 40 -17.04 2.18 -8.02
CA SER A 40 -17.97 1.51 -8.94
C SER A 40 -19.43 1.64 -8.51
N SER A 41 -19.68 1.69 -7.21
CA SER A 41 -21.02 1.79 -6.62
C SER A 41 -21.56 3.23 -6.56
N LYS A 42 -20.75 4.23 -6.97
CA LYS A 42 -21.06 5.67 -6.96
C LYS A 42 -21.33 6.29 -5.58
N ASP A 43 -20.88 5.65 -4.49
CA ASP A 43 -21.06 6.13 -3.12
C ASP A 43 -20.02 7.18 -2.72
N LYS A 44 -20.29 8.45 -3.05
CA LYS A 44 -19.35 9.58 -2.86
C LYS A 44 -18.91 9.81 -1.41
N LYS A 45 -19.86 9.85 -0.45
CA LYS A 45 -19.57 10.11 0.98
C LYS A 45 -18.67 9.02 1.58
N SER A 46 -18.97 7.76 1.27
CA SER A 46 -18.21 6.60 1.75
C SER A 46 -16.81 6.54 1.14
N ALA A 47 -16.69 6.87 -0.16
CA ALA A 47 -15.41 6.91 -0.85
C ALA A 47 -14.46 7.99 -0.30
N GLU A 48 -14.97 9.19 0.05
CA GLU A 48 -14.18 10.27 0.65
C GLU A 48 -13.65 9.90 2.04
N ALA A 49 -14.48 9.27 2.88
CA ALA A 49 -14.06 8.79 4.20
C ALA A 49 -12.98 7.70 4.11
N LEU A 50 -13.11 6.79 3.14
CA LEU A 50 -12.15 5.70 2.93
C LEU A 50 -10.84 6.18 2.30
N LEU A 51 -10.88 7.27 1.53
CA LEU A 51 -9.71 7.85 0.87
C LEU A 51 -8.67 8.36 1.87
N SER A 52 -9.09 8.90 3.02
CA SER A 52 -8.17 9.26 4.11
C SER A 52 -7.42 8.03 4.67
N LYS A 53 -8.13 6.91 4.85
CA LYS A 53 -7.54 5.62 5.26
C LYS A 53 -6.57 5.09 4.18
N ALA A 54 -6.94 5.23 2.91
CA ALA A 54 -6.09 4.83 1.78
C ALA A 54 -4.77 5.60 1.74
N TYR A 55 -4.81 6.92 1.93
CA TYR A 55 -3.61 7.75 2.01
C TYR A 55 -2.72 7.34 3.17
N LYS A 56 -3.28 7.17 4.37
CA LYS A 56 -2.54 6.68 5.54
C LYS A 56 -1.85 5.34 5.28
N ALA A 57 -2.53 4.40 4.63
CA ALA A 57 -1.96 3.09 4.30
C ALA A 57 -0.82 3.19 3.27
N ILE A 58 -1.01 4.01 2.22
CA ILE A 58 -0.01 4.24 1.17
C ILE A 58 1.24 4.93 1.73
N ASP A 59 1.08 5.96 2.54
CA ASP A 59 2.21 6.72 3.09
C ASP A 59 2.98 5.90 4.13
N LYS A 60 2.30 5.06 4.93
CA LYS A 60 2.97 4.08 5.81
C LYS A 60 3.76 3.03 5.04
N ALA A 61 3.27 2.59 3.87
CA ALA A 61 4.00 1.67 3.01
C ALA A 61 5.22 2.35 2.38
N ALA A 62 5.12 3.64 2.03
CA ALA A 62 6.23 4.43 1.50
C ALA A 62 7.32 4.69 2.57
N LYS A 63 6.92 5.06 3.79
CA LYS A 63 7.85 5.25 4.93
C LYS A 63 8.62 3.97 5.27
N GLY A 64 8.00 2.81 5.09
CA GLY A 64 8.64 1.50 5.27
C GLY A 64 9.56 1.06 4.13
N ASN A 65 9.72 1.86 3.08
CA ASN A 65 10.39 1.48 1.83
C ASN A 65 9.81 0.20 1.19
N THR A 66 8.57 -0.16 1.55
CA THR A 66 7.82 -1.26 0.90
C THR A 66 7.41 -0.84 -0.51
N ILE A 67 7.14 0.46 -0.72
CA ILE A 67 6.99 1.08 -2.04
C ILE A 67 7.89 2.31 -2.15
N LYS A 68 8.30 2.66 -3.38
CA LYS A 68 9.02 3.90 -3.65
C LYS A 68 8.07 5.11 -3.58
N LYS A 69 8.60 6.27 -3.20
CA LYS A 69 7.85 7.54 -3.07
C LYS A 69 7.01 7.84 -4.32
N ASN A 70 7.63 7.81 -5.50
CA ASN A 70 6.93 8.04 -6.77
C ASN A 70 5.78 7.05 -7.04
N THR A 71 5.89 5.80 -6.55
CA THR A 71 4.80 4.82 -6.66
C THR A 71 3.65 5.15 -5.70
N ALA A 72 3.97 5.65 -4.50
CA ALA A 72 2.98 6.14 -3.55
C ALA A 72 2.22 7.33 -4.14
N ASP A 73 2.93 8.32 -4.68
CA ASP A 73 2.32 9.53 -5.24
C ASP A 73 1.46 9.23 -6.47
N ARG A 74 1.93 8.34 -7.35
CA ARG A 74 1.14 7.85 -8.49
C ARG A 74 -0.15 7.16 -8.03
N LYS A 75 -0.11 6.37 -6.95
CA LYS A 75 -1.31 5.71 -6.41
C LYS A 75 -2.28 6.71 -5.79
N LYS A 76 -1.80 7.68 -5.01
CA LYS A 76 -2.62 8.75 -4.43
C LYS A 76 -3.31 9.56 -5.52
N SER A 77 -2.57 10.00 -6.53
CA SER A 77 -3.10 10.76 -7.66
C SER A 77 -4.20 10.00 -8.41
N ARG A 78 -4.00 8.70 -8.68
CA ARG A 78 -4.99 7.87 -9.38
C ARG A 78 -6.27 7.67 -8.56
N LEU A 79 -6.16 7.46 -7.25
CA LEU A 79 -7.32 7.33 -6.37
C LEU A 79 -8.13 8.64 -6.31
N ALA A 80 -7.44 9.78 -6.14
CA ALA A 80 -8.09 11.09 -6.14
C ALA A 80 -8.85 11.35 -7.45
N LYS A 81 -8.22 11.05 -8.59
CA LYS A 81 -8.86 11.18 -9.92
C LYS A 81 -10.07 10.26 -10.07
N ALA A 82 -10.02 9.03 -9.56
CA ALA A 82 -11.12 8.08 -9.63
C ALA A 82 -12.34 8.55 -8.81
N VAL A 83 -12.11 9.05 -7.59
CA VAL A 83 -13.18 9.61 -6.75
C VAL A 83 -13.74 10.89 -7.37
N LYS A 84 -12.88 11.78 -7.88
CA LYS A 84 -13.32 13.01 -8.57
C LYS A 84 -14.13 12.73 -9.84
N LYS A 85 -13.90 11.62 -10.54
CA LYS A 85 -14.66 11.27 -11.76
C LYS A 85 -16.12 10.88 -11.48
N ILE A 86 -16.43 10.46 -10.27
CA ILE A 86 -17.82 10.20 -9.82
C ILE A 86 -18.48 11.49 -9.36
N ALA A 87 -17.67 12.46 -8.92
CA ALA A 87 -18.09 13.65 -8.23
C ALA A 87 -18.84 14.63 -9.12
#